data_AF-A0AAN4YI49-F1
#
_entry.id   AF-A0AAN4YI49-F1
#
_cell.length_a   1.000
_cell.length_b   1.000
_cell.length_c   1.000
_cell.angle_alpha   90.00
_cell.angle_beta   90.00
_cell.angle_gamma   90.00
#
_symmetry.space_group_name_H-M   'P 1'
#
loop_
_entity.id
_entity.type
_entity.pdbx_description
1 polymer ?
#
loop_
_entity_poly.entity_id
_entity_poly.type
_entity_poly.pdbx_seq_one_letter_code
_entity_poly.pdbx_strand_id
1 'polypeptide(L)'
;MTPYLMLLLDNEGYQAGNEGPIHFISDGDDQGAGFVADYRSTMTGLLMEYLEYLNKWTHDTLGLKLSQQVGYNLPVDMLEAIPSVDIPETETLSFSNLIDGFRQFSGPANLAGKNVISIELGADFGQAYYQTWTELLQDAQHAFVAGVNQLAIHDATYSHTYDNTTWPGFTSFNYSFAEQHSRHQPGWDVGYKQAMDYLARCQFILQGGIAKVDLVFWDKQTAQDAYPGILYEPTDLQDAGYTYEYLSTENFNLPMA
;
A
#
# COMPACT_ATOMS: atom_id res chain seq x y z
N MET A 1 5.49 30.55 -1.40
CA MET A 1 6.46 29.55 -1.89
C MET A 1 7.66 30.11 -2.64
N THR A 2 7.55 31.08 -3.57
CA THR A 2 8.71 31.50 -4.40
C THR A 2 10.01 31.83 -3.65
N PRO A 3 10.00 32.52 -2.49
CA PRO A 3 11.23 32.78 -1.72
C PRO A 3 11.82 31.52 -1.05
N TYR A 4 11.01 30.50 -0.86
CA TYR A 4 11.32 29.25 -0.14
C TYR A 4 11.54 28.06 -1.07
N LEU A 5 11.53 28.28 -2.40
CA LEU A 5 11.66 27.21 -3.39
C LEU A 5 12.93 26.38 -3.19
N MET A 6 14.01 27.01 -2.75
CA MET A 6 15.28 26.33 -2.50
C MET A 6 15.19 25.29 -1.38
N LEU A 7 14.26 25.46 -0.42
CA LEU A 7 14.03 24.48 0.65
C LEU A 7 13.51 23.14 0.11
N LEU A 8 12.97 23.10 -1.11
CA LEU A 8 12.48 21.88 -1.74
C LEU A 8 13.54 21.10 -2.51
N LEU A 9 14.75 21.64 -2.69
CA LEU A 9 15.84 20.88 -3.30
C LEU A 9 16.29 19.84 -2.26
N ASP A 10 15.83 18.59 -2.42
CA ASP A 10 16.12 17.42 -1.57
C ASP A 10 15.27 17.26 -0.30
N ASN A 11 14.26 18.11 -0.10
CA ASN A 11 13.27 17.95 0.97
C ASN A 11 11.83 17.93 0.44
N GLU A 12 11.61 17.90 -0.87
CA GLU A 12 10.28 17.72 -1.44
C GLU A 12 9.68 16.38 -1.03
N GLY A 13 10.51 15.36 -0.74
CA GLY A 13 10.09 14.02 -0.27
C GLY A 13 10.09 12.96 -1.38
N TYR A 14 10.51 13.31 -2.60
CA TYR A 14 10.89 12.34 -3.61
C TYR A 14 12.35 11.96 -3.40
N GLN A 15 12.65 10.67 -3.26
CA GLN A 15 14.05 10.22 -3.27
C GLN A 15 14.55 10.22 -4.72
N ALA A 16 15.04 11.35 -5.20
CA ALA A 16 15.98 11.34 -6.31
C ALA A 16 17.27 10.65 -5.82
N GLY A 17 17.92 9.85 -6.67
CA GLY A 17 19.05 9.00 -6.26
C GLY A 17 20.20 9.72 -5.53
N ASN A 18 21.18 8.95 -5.06
CA ASN A 18 22.31 9.30 -4.17
C ASN A 18 23.18 10.56 -4.48
N GLU A 19 22.83 11.41 -5.44
CA GLU A 19 23.53 12.65 -5.78
C GLU A 19 22.60 13.87 -5.67
N GLY A 20 22.35 14.36 -4.45
CA GLY A 20 21.76 15.69 -4.20
C GLY A 20 22.71 16.56 -3.37
N PRO A 21 23.57 17.42 -3.94
CA PRO A 21 24.69 17.96 -3.16
C PRO A 21 24.41 19.29 -2.43
N ILE A 22 23.17 19.80 -2.35
CA ILE A 22 22.90 21.08 -1.66
C ILE A 22 21.56 21.06 -0.92
N HIS A 23 21.62 20.85 0.39
CA HIS A 23 20.49 21.10 1.29
C HIS A 23 20.43 22.59 1.65
N PHE A 24 19.23 23.16 1.54
CA PHE A 24 18.96 24.51 2.03
C PHE A 24 18.19 24.44 3.34
N ILE A 25 18.64 25.21 4.31
CA ILE A 25 17.94 25.45 5.58
C ILE A 25 17.63 26.93 5.69
N SER A 26 16.49 27.26 6.28
CA SER A 26 16.15 28.63 6.68
C SER A 26 16.89 28.98 7.98
N ASP A 27 17.13 30.27 8.20
CA ASP A 27 17.58 30.84 9.46
C ASP A 27 16.45 31.05 10.50
N GLY A 28 15.22 30.63 10.18
CA GLY A 28 14.10 30.58 11.11
C GLY A 28 14.21 29.45 12.16
N ASP A 29 13.36 29.53 13.19
CA ASP A 29 13.42 28.64 14.36
C ASP A 29 13.26 27.14 14.01
N ASP A 30 12.46 26.83 13.00
CA ASP A 30 12.21 25.45 12.51
C ASP A 30 13.08 25.09 11.29
N GLN A 31 14.06 25.94 10.95
CA GLN A 31 14.95 25.78 9.81
C GLN A 31 14.22 25.62 8.45
N GLY A 32 12.95 26.02 8.37
CA GLY A 32 12.13 25.94 7.17
C GLY A 32 11.32 24.65 7.05
N ALA A 33 11.34 23.79 8.07
CA ALA A 33 10.56 22.55 8.10
C ALA A 33 9.06 22.78 7.91
N GLY A 34 8.50 23.86 8.47
CA GLY A 34 7.10 24.24 8.30
C GLY A 34 6.74 24.55 6.85
N PHE A 35 7.60 25.25 6.11
CA PHE A 35 7.36 25.52 4.68
C PHE A 35 7.37 24.24 3.83
N VAL A 36 8.25 23.30 4.17
CA VAL A 36 8.31 21.98 3.52
C VAL A 36 7.05 21.17 3.85
N ALA A 37 6.63 21.18 5.12
CA ALA A 37 5.41 20.51 5.57
C ALA A 37 4.15 21.10 4.92
N ASP A 38 4.03 22.42 4.80
CA ASP A 38 2.94 23.11 4.10
C ASP A 38 2.90 22.74 2.62
N TYR A 39 4.07 22.65 1.97
CA TYR A 39 4.17 22.20 0.59
C TYR A 39 3.66 20.76 0.43
N ARG A 40 4.14 19.83 1.24
CA ARG A 40 3.71 18.42 1.21
C ARG A 40 2.25 18.22 1.59
N SER A 41 1.72 19.02 2.52
CA SER A 41 0.30 19.04 2.85
C SER A 41 -0.53 19.53 1.67
N THR A 42 -0.04 20.54 0.94
CA THR A 42 -0.67 20.99 -0.32
C THR A 42 -0.64 19.87 -1.37
N MET A 43 0.47 19.14 -1.51
CA MET A 43 0.56 17.98 -2.41
C MET A 43 -0.42 16.87 -2.04
N THR A 44 -0.58 16.59 -0.75
CA THR A 44 -1.56 15.63 -0.22
C THR A 44 -2.98 16.03 -0.61
N GLY A 45 -3.37 17.28 -0.35
CA GLY A 45 -4.69 17.78 -0.71
C GLY A 45 -4.97 17.75 -2.23
N LEU A 46 -3.98 18.06 -3.06
CA LEU A 46 -4.11 17.97 -4.52
C LEU A 46 -4.25 16.52 -5.01
N LEU A 47 -3.54 15.58 -4.40
CA LEU A 47 -3.69 14.15 -4.69
C LEU A 47 -5.11 13.68 -4.32
N MET A 48 -5.60 14.06 -3.14
CA MET A 48 -6.96 13.73 -2.71
C MET A 48 -8.02 14.31 -3.64
N GLU A 49 -7.91 15.58 -4.04
CA GLU A 49 -8.84 16.20 -5.00
C GLU A 49 -8.88 15.43 -6.33
N TYR A 50 -7.70 15.02 -6.83
CA TYR A 50 -7.60 14.19 -8.02
C TYR A 50 -8.24 12.80 -7.83
N LEU A 51 -7.94 12.11 -6.74
CA LEU A 51 -8.45 10.76 -6.46
C LEU A 51 -9.96 10.78 -6.25
N GLU A 52 -10.50 11.76 -5.52
CA GLU A 52 -11.94 11.92 -5.29
C GLU A 52 -12.67 12.23 -6.60
N TYR A 53 -12.11 13.10 -7.44
CA TYR A 53 -12.66 13.36 -8.77
C TYR A 53 -12.67 12.08 -9.62
N LEU A 54 -11.57 11.35 -9.66
CA LEU A 54 -11.47 10.10 -10.42
C LEU A 54 -12.45 9.05 -9.89
N ASN A 55 -12.54 8.89 -8.57
CA ASN A 55 -13.46 7.97 -7.93
C ASN A 55 -14.90 8.32 -8.32
N LYS A 56 -15.30 9.58 -8.16
CA LYS A 56 -16.62 10.07 -8.59
C LYS A 56 -16.88 9.83 -10.08
N TRP A 57 -15.90 10.12 -10.94
CA TRP A 57 -16.04 9.91 -12.37
C TRP A 57 -16.23 8.43 -12.72
N THR A 58 -15.49 7.51 -12.07
CA THR A 58 -15.64 6.06 -12.29
C THR A 58 -17.03 5.56 -11.89
N HIS A 59 -17.59 6.08 -10.79
CA HIS A 59 -18.95 5.76 -10.36
C HIS A 59 -19.98 6.27 -11.37
N ASP A 60 -19.92 7.57 -11.69
CA ASP A 60 -20.95 8.24 -12.49
C ASP A 60 -20.93 7.82 -13.95
N THR A 61 -19.74 7.55 -14.50
CA THR A 61 -19.55 7.34 -15.94
C THR A 61 -19.45 5.85 -16.30
N LEU A 62 -18.78 5.05 -15.46
CA LEU A 62 -18.54 3.63 -15.74
C LEU A 62 -19.41 2.70 -14.87
N GLY A 63 -20.00 3.20 -13.79
CA GLY A 63 -20.69 2.34 -12.81
C GLY A 63 -19.73 1.38 -12.09
N LEU A 64 -18.45 1.76 -11.97
CA LEU A 64 -17.40 0.95 -11.38
C LEU A 64 -16.84 1.59 -10.11
N LYS A 65 -16.19 0.78 -9.29
CA LYS A 65 -15.39 1.23 -8.14
C LYS A 65 -13.93 1.42 -8.53
N LEU A 66 -13.23 2.32 -7.83
CA LEU A 66 -11.80 2.56 -8.03
C LEU A 66 -10.95 1.82 -6.98
N SER A 67 -10.02 0.99 -7.46
CA SER A 67 -8.88 0.49 -6.67
C SER A 67 -7.63 1.31 -6.97
N GLN A 68 -6.84 1.64 -5.95
CA GLN A 68 -5.62 2.45 -6.14
C GLN A 68 -4.60 2.21 -5.03
N GLN A 69 -3.32 2.12 -5.41
CA GLN A 69 -2.17 2.09 -4.51
C GLN A 69 -1.86 3.47 -3.88
N VAL A 70 -2.56 3.81 -2.79
CA VAL A 70 -2.65 5.20 -2.32
C VAL A 70 -1.40 5.64 -1.56
N GLY A 71 -0.76 6.71 -2.06
CA GLY A 71 0.06 7.62 -1.25
C GLY A 71 1.41 7.11 -0.73
N TYR A 72 1.68 5.80 -0.69
CA TYR A 72 2.99 5.29 -0.33
C TYR A 72 4.03 5.58 -1.42
N ASN A 73 5.30 5.72 -1.02
CA ASN A 73 6.39 6.14 -1.90
C ASN A 73 6.16 7.52 -2.58
N LEU A 74 5.34 8.37 -1.97
CA LEU A 74 5.04 9.73 -2.44
C LEU A 74 5.26 10.76 -1.32
N PRO A 75 5.59 12.00 -1.66
CA PRO A 75 5.73 13.11 -0.70
C PRO A 75 4.38 13.64 -0.21
N VAL A 76 3.54 12.74 0.30
CA VAL A 76 2.21 13.02 0.81
C VAL A 76 1.99 12.30 2.13
N ASP A 77 0.97 12.73 2.87
CA ASP A 77 0.42 11.93 3.95
C ASP A 77 -0.46 10.82 3.36
N MET A 78 0.07 9.60 3.37
CA MET A 78 -0.64 8.41 2.90
C MET A 78 -1.92 8.17 3.71
N LEU A 79 -1.86 8.31 5.03
CA LEU A 79 -2.98 7.98 5.92
C LEU A 79 -4.14 8.94 5.69
N GLU A 80 -3.84 10.22 5.49
CA GLU A 80 -4.82 11.24 5.13
C GLU A 80 -5.48 10.97 3.77
N ALA A 81 -4.72 10.45 2.78
CA ALA A 81 -5.20 10.24 1.42
C ALA A 81 -5.98 8.92 1.19
N ILE A 82 -5.72 7.88 1.99
CA ILE A 82 -6.36 6.55 1.86
C ILE A 82 -7.90 6.61 1.74
N PRO A 83 -8.63 7.44 2.50
CA PRO A 83 -10.08 7.57 2.39
C PRO A 83 -10.63 8.01 1.02
N SER A 84 -9.80 8.57 0.12
CA SER A 84 -10.23 9.18 -1.14
C SER A 84 -10.63 8.20 -2.25
N VAL A 85 -10.42 6.89 -2.08
CA VAL A 85 -10.79 5.85 -3.07
C VAL A 85 -11.73 4.79 -2.48
N ASP A 86 -12.39 3.97 -3.30
CA ASP A 86 -13.29 2.93 -2.77
C ASP A 86 -12.54 1.74 -2.17
N ILE A 87 -11.46 1.32 -2.84
CA ILE A 87 -10.66 0.14 -2.51
C ILE A 87 -9.20 0.59 -2.45
N PRO A 88 -8.71 1.05 -1.30
CA PRO A 88 -7.30 1.38 -1.16
C PRO A 88 -6.48 0.07 -1.25
N GLU A 89 -5.37 0.11 -1.99
CA GLU A 89 -4.52 -1.03 -2.27
C GLU A 89 -3.10 -0.82 -1.72
N THR A 90 -2.53 -1.83 -1.07
CA THR A 90 -1.13 -1.83 -0.62
C THR A 90 -0.31 -2.81 -1.48
N GLU A 91 0.92 -3.12 -1.10
CA GLU A 91 1.79 -4.04 -1.84
C GLU A 91 2.81 -4.71 -0.90
N THR A 92 3.13 -5.98 -1.11
CA THR A 92 4.15 -6.67 -0.30
C THR A 92 5.56 -6.13 -0.52
N LEU A 93 5.90 -5.71 -1.74
CA LEU A 93 7.22 -5.17 -2.09
C LEU A 93 7.48 -3.84 -1.38
N SER A 94 6.64 -2.84 -1.58
CA SER A 94 6.77 -1.54 -0.90
C SER A 94 6.66 -1.71 0.61
N PHE A 95 5.73 -2.47 1.15
CA PHE A 95 5.58 -2.57 2.61
C PHE A 95 6.56 -3.55 3.27
N SER A 96 7.52 -4.11 2.52
CA SER A 96 8.44 -5.17 2.98
C SER A 96 7.72 -6.34 3.68
N ASN A 97 6.45 -6.57 3.33
CA ASN A 97 5.55 -7.51 3.97
C ASN A 97 5.47 -7.36 5.52
N LEU A 98 5.63 -6.13 6.03
CA LEU A 98 5.59 -5.81 7.45
C LEU A 98 4.14 -5.61 7.92
N ILE A 99 3.72 -6.39 8.92
CA ILE A 99 2.39 -6.28 9.54
C ILE A 99 2.12 -4.85 10.01
N ASP A 100 3.10 -4.19 10.61
CA ASP A 100 2.92 -2.84 11.16
C ASP A 100 2.76 -1.77 10.07
N GLY A 101 3.44 -1.92 8.93
CA GLY A 101 3.20 -1.09 7.75
C GLY A 101 1.79 -1.28 7.20
N PHE A 102 1.30 -2.52 7.11
CA PHE A 102 -0.08 -2.76 6.68
C PHE A 102 -1.13 -2.24 7.67
N ARG A 103 -0.81 -2.15 8.98
CA ARG A 103 -1.69 -1.48 9.97
C ARG A 103 -1.76 0.02 9.76
N GLN A 104 -0.66 0.65 9.36
CA GLN A 104 -0.65 2.07 8.97
C GLN A 104 -1.59 2.32 7.78
N PHE A 105 -1.65 1.38 6.85
CA PHE A 105 -2.55 1.46 5.69
C PHE A 105 -4.02 1.13 6.05
N SER A 106 -4.24 0.10 6.87
CA SER A 106 -5.59 -0.38 7.17
C SER A 106 -6.36 0.52 8.14
N GLY A 107 -5.68 1.20 9.07
CA GLY A 107 -6.29 2.13 10.02
C GLY A 107 -7.20 3.20 9.40
N PRO A 108 -6.68 4.10 8.55
CA PRO A 108 -7.50 5.12 7.90
C PRO A 108 -8.58 4.53 6.98
N ALA A 109 -8.32 3.37 6.35
CA ALA A 109 -9.31 2.68 5.53
C ALA A 109 -10.49 2.15 6.38
N ASN A 110 -10.19 1.53 7.52
CA ASN A 110 -11.20 1.04 8.46
C ASN A 110 -12.01 2.19 9.06
N LEU A 111 -11.36 3.28 9.45
CA LEU A 111 -12.07 4.47 9.96
C LEU A 111 -12.96 5.11 8.87
N ALA A 112 -12.50 5.13 7.62
CA ALA A 112 -13.28 5.58 6.48
C ALA A 112 -14.35 4.56 6.02
N GLY A 113 -14.49 3.42 6.72
CA GLY A 113 -15.50 2.38 6.48
C GLY A 113 -15.34 1.68 5.13
N LYS A 114 -14.11 1.59 4.63
CA LYS A 114 -13.80 0.80 3.45
C LYS A 114 -13.99 -0.67 3.79
N ASN A 115 -14.96 -1.33 3.15
CA ASN A 115 -15.21 -2.76 3.37
C ASN A 115 -14.12 -3.64 2.76
N VAL A 116 -13.40 -3.13 1.74
CA VAL A 116 -12.39 -3.85 0.99
C VAL A 116 -11.09 -3.06 1.04
N ILE A 117 -10.02 -3.70 1.50
CA ILE A 117 -8.65 -3.18 1.51
C ILE A 117 -7.83 -4.19 0.72
N SER A 118 -7.28 -3.76 -0.41
CA SER A 118 -6.61 -4.63 -1.38
C SER A 118 -5.10 -4.66 -1.14
N ILE A 119 -4.42 -5.67 -1.69
CA ILE A 119 -2.96 -5.74 -1.76
C ILE A 119 -2.51 -6.38 -3.07
N GLU A 120 -1.50 -5.80 -3.69
CA GLU A 120 -0.66 -6.49 -4.65
C GLU A 120 0.29 -7.44 -3.89
N LEU A 121 0.04 -8.74 -4.03
CA LEU A 121 0.68 -9.78 -3.21
C LEU A 121 1.74 -10.53 -4.01
N GLY A 122 2.96 -10.59 -3.48
CA GLY A 122 3.99 -11.52 -3.95
C GLY A 122 4.91 -11.01 -5.06
N ALA A 123 5.03 -9.68 -5.23
CA ALA A 123 5.93 -9.05 -6.20
C ALA A 123 7.42 -9.15 -5.79
N ASP A 124 7.91 -10.36 -5.50
CA ASP A 124 9.26 -10.55 -4.94
C ASP A 124 10.35 -10.33 -5.99
N PHE A 125 11.19 -9.33 -5.77
CA PHE A 125 12.27 -8.97 -6.67
C PHE A 125 13.40 -10.02 -6.66
N GLY A 126 13.88 -10.39 -7.85
CA GLY A 126 14.96 -11.35 -8.07
C GLY A 126 14.56 -12.82 -7.91
N GLN A 127 13.27 -13.13 -7.76
CA GLN A 127 12.75 -14.46 -7.41
C GLN A 127 11.96 -15.13 -8.56
N ALA A 128 12.32 -14.88 -9.82
CA ALA A 128 11.60 -15.43 -10.98
C ALA A 128 11.54 -16.98 -10.95
N TYR A 129 10.33 -17.53 -11.00
CA TYR A 129 10.04 -18.97 -10.90
C TYR A 129 10.60 -19.65 -9.64
N TYR A 130 10.80 -18.91 -8.56
CA TYR A 130 11.31 -19.41 -7.28
C TYR A 130 10.23 -19.49 -6.19
N GLN A 131 9.29 -18.54 -6.16
CA GLN A 131 8.37 -18.35 -5.05
C GLN A 131 7.41 -19.53 -4.92
N THR A 132 7.29 -20.03 -3.71
CA THR A 132 6.41 -21.14 -3.39
C THR A 132 5.05 -20.64 -2.92
N TRP A 133 4.02 -21.48 -3.06
CA TRP A 133 2.73 -21.24 -2.43
C TRP A 133 2.83 -21.14 -0.90
N THR A 134 3.84 -21.74 -0.25
CA THR A 134 3.97 -21.61 1.21
C THR A 134 4.37 -20.20 1.60
N GLU A 135 5.33 -19.60 0.88
CA GLU A 135 5.74 -18.21 1.07
C GLU A 135 4.57 -17.26 0.77
N LEU A 136 3.92 -17.41 -0.39
CA LEU A 136 2.81 -16.54 -0.76
C LEU A 136 1.61 -16.62 0.20
N LEU A 137 1.32 -17.81 0.75
CA LEU A 137 0.30 -17.98 1.79
C LEU A 137 0.71 -17.38 3.13
N GLN A 138 2.01 -17.29 3.44
CA GLN A 138 2.52 -16.60 4.63
C GLN A 138 2.40 -15.08 4.46
N ASP A 139 2.73 -14.55 3.29
CA ASP A 139 2.57 -13.12 2.99
C ASP A 139 1.11 -12.68 3.11
N ALA A 140 0.20 -13.50 2.57
CA ALA A 140 -1.24 -13.26 2.73
C ALA A 140 -1.67 -13.22 4.22
N GLN A 141 -1.09 -14.09 5.07
CA GLN A 141 -1.41 -14.09 6.51
C GLN A 141 -0.93 -12.81 7.21
N HIS A 142 0.24 -12.29 6.86
CA HIS A 142 0.71 -11.01 7.41
C HIS A 142 -0.23 -9.86 7.04
N ALA A 143 -0.64 -9.79 5.77
CA ALA A 143 -1.61 -8.80 5.29
C ALA A 143 -2.97 -8.95 6.01
N PHE A 144 -3.49 -10.18 6.12
CA PHE A 144 -4.76 -10.47 6.80
C PHE A 144 -4.79 -10.06 8.27
N VAL A 145 -3.72 -10.32 9.02
CA VAL A 145 -3.62 -9.94 10.44
C VAL A 145 -3.59 -8.42 10.63
N ALA A 146 -3.18 -7.68 9.61
CA ALA A 146 -3.10 -6.23 9.63
C ALA A 146 -4.36 -5.50 9.14
N GLY A 147 -5.37 -6.23 8.65
CA GLY A 147 -6.65 -5.66 8.20
C GLY A 147 -6.90 -5.70 6.69
N VAL A 148 -5.87 -6.02 5.88
CA VAL A 148 -6.05 -6.25 4.43
C VAL A 148 -6.94 -7.46 4.20
N ASN A 149 -7.83 -7.41 3.21
CA ASN A 149 -8.85 -8.46 3.05
C ASN A 149 -9.21 -8.79 1.60
N GLN A 150 -8.47 -8.26 0.61
CA GLN A 150 -8.60 -8.63 -0.80
C GLN A 150 -7.19 -8.73 -1.41
N LEU A 151 -6.91 -9.83 -2.12
CA LEU A 151 -5.58 -10.11 -2.66
C LEU A 151 -5.61 -10.04 -4.20
N ALA A 152 -4.66 -9.30 -4.78
CA ALA A 152 -4.30 -9.34 -6.19
C ALA A 152 -2.89 -9.94 -6.30
N ILE A 153 -2.78 -11.20 -6.73
CA ILE A 153 -1.48 -11.88 -6.80
C ILE A 153 -0.67 -11.35 -7.98
N HIS A 154 0.55 -10.87 -7.71
CA HIS A 154 1.53 -10.44 -8.69
C HIS A 154 2.39 -11.62 -9.15
N ASP A 155 2.42 -12.03 -10.42
CA ASP A 155 1.56 -11.60 -11.52
C ASP A 155 0.93 -12.80 -12.24
N ALA A 156 0.02 -12.52 -13.17
CA ALA A 156 -0.48 -13.51 -14.11
C ALA A 156 -0.28 -13.02 -15.54
N THR A 157 0.80 -13.45 -16.21
CA THR A 157 0.98 -13.15 -17.62
C THR A 157 0.02 -13.90 -18.55
N TYR A 158 -0.23 -13.27 -19.70
CA TYR A 158 -1.07 -13.84 -20.74
C TYR A 158 -0.51 -15.18 -21.21
N SER A 159 -1.27 -16.25 -20.98
CA SER A 159 -0.79 -17.63 -21.13
C SER A 159 -0.86 -18.21 -22.54
N HIS A 160 -1.27 -17.43 -23.55
CA HIS A 160 -1.22 -17.90 -24.94
C HIS A 160 0.19 -17.78 -25.53
N THR A 161 0.39 -18.44 -26.67
CA THR A 161 1.64 -18.41 -27.40
C THR A 161 1.95 -17.00 -27.88
N TYR A 162 3.15 -16.51 -27.53
CA TYR A 162 3.75 -15.32 -28.13
C TYR A 162 4.76 -15.71 -29.20
N ASP A 163 4.85 -14.92 -30.26
CA ASP A 163 5.85 -15.11 -31.30
C ASP A 163 7.27 -15.07 -30.70
N ASN A 164 8.13 -15.96 -31.20
CA ASN A 164 9.52 -16.11 -30.73
C ASN A 164 9.67 -16.41 -29.22
N THR A 165 8.66 -17.03 -28.59
CA THR A 165 8.79 -17.56 -27.22
C THR A 165 8.89 -19.09 -27.21
N THR A 166 9.50 -19.62 -26.16
CA THR A 166 9.47 -21.06 -25.83
C THR A 166 8.73 -21.23 -24.50
N TRP A 167 8.39 -22.47 -24.12
CA TRP A 167 7.84 -22.71 -22.77
C TRP A 167 8.76 -22.09 -21.71
N PRO A 168 8.24 -21.39 -20.68
CA PRO A 168 6.82 -21.22 -20.29
C PRO A 168 6.08 -20.05 -20.95
N GLY A 169 6.64 -19.42 -21.97
CA GLY A 169 6.02 -18.32 -22.73
C GLY A 169 6.67 -16.97 -22.43
N PHE A 170 5.86 -15.91 -22.50
CA PHE A 170 6.29 -14.57 -22.10
C PHE A 170 6.50 -14.52 -20.58
N THR A 171 7.64 -14.00 -20.15
CA THR A 171 7.91 -13.66 -18.74
C THR A 171 8.01 -12.15 -18.65
N SER A 172 7.19 -11.54 -17.80
CA SER A 172 7.18 -10.09 -17.57
C SER A 172 8.51 -9.60 -16.94
N PHE A 173 8.72 -8.28 -16.96
CA PHE A 173 9.80 -7.59 -16.25
C PHE A 173 11.22 -8.15 -16.46
N ASN A 174 11.51 -8.76 -17.61
CA ASN A 174 12.81 -9.36 -17.89
C ASN A 174 13.30 -10.30 -16.78
N TYR A 175 12.41 -11.13 -16.22
CA TYR A 175 12.72 -12.08 -15.14
C TYR A 175 13.12 -11.41 -13.81
N SER A 176 12.71 -10.16 -13.59
CA SER A 176 13.05 -9.43 -12.36
C SER A 176 12.15 -9.75 -11.16
N PHE A 177 10.98 -10.35 -11.37
CA PHE A 177 10.00 -10.61 -10.31
C PHE A 177 9.53 -12.05 -10.27
N ALA A 178 9.02 -12.45 -9.10
CA ALA A 178 8.48 -13.77 -8.85
C ALA A 178 7.28 -14.12 -9.72
N GLU A 179 7.27 -15.41 -10.06
CA GLU A 179 6.18 -16.16 -10.69
C GLU A 179 5.51 -15.54 -11.91
N GLN A 180 4.77 -16.39 -12.60
CA GLN A 180 3.93 -16.04 -13.73
C GLN A 180 2.68 -16.91 -13.58
N HIS A 181 1.80 -16.56 -12.63
CA HIS A 181 0.69 -17.37 -12.14
C HIS A 181 -0.31 -17.71 -13.25
N SER A 182 0.01 -18.75 -14.01
CA SER A 182 -0.70 -19.16 -15.22
C SER A 182 -0.64 -20.68 -15.38
N ARG A 183 -1.38 -21.20 -16.36
CA ARG A 183 -1.40 -22.64 -16.71
C ARG A 183 -0.04 -23.25 -17.05
N HIS A 184 1.00 -22.43 -17.26
CA HIS A 184 2.35 -22.92 -17.54
C HIS A 184 3.15 -23.22 -16.27
N GLN A 185 2.63 -22.85 -15.09
CA GLN A 185 3.22 -23.20 -13.82
C GLN A 185 3.09 -24.69 -13.54
N PRO A 186 4.18 -25.41 -13.20
CA PRO A 186 4.12 -26.85 -12.95
C PRO A 186 3.11 -27.23 -11.87
N GLY A 187 2.85 -26.33 -10.91
CA GLY A 187 1.89 -26.52 -9.82
C GLY A 187 0.42 -26.28 -10.18
N TRP A 188 0.10 -25.79 -11.39
CA TRP A 188 -1.24 -25.29 -11.74
C TRP A 188 -2.36 -26.32 -11.45
N ASP A 189 -2.16 -27.57 -11.89
CA ASP A 189 -3.16 -28.63 -11.73
C ASP A 189 -3.07 -29.38 -10.38
N VAL A 190 -2.05 -29.11 -9.56
CA VAL A 190 -1.74 -29.91 -8.35
C VAL A 190 -1.70 -29.11 -7.04
N GLY A 191 -2.10 -27.84 -7.05
CA GLY A 191 -2.15 -27.05 -5.81
C GLY A 191 -2.78 -25.65 -5.90
N TYR A 192 -2.77 -25.03 -7.09
CA TYR A 192 -3.28 -23.65 -7.25
C TYR A 192 -4.73 -23.53 -6.77
N LYS A 193 -5.60 -24.47 -7.15
CA LYS A 193 -7.00 -24.42 -6.75
C LYS A 193 -7.15 -24.42 -5.23
N GLN A 194 -6.41 -25.30 -4.53
CA GLN A 194 -6.50 -25.43 -3.08
C GLN A 194 -6.02 -24.16 -2.38
N ALA A 195 -4.93 -23.56 -2.85
CA ALA A 195 -4.40 -22.30 -2.32
C ALA A 195 -5.39 -21.14 -2.56
N MET A 196 -5.90 -21.00 -3.78
CA MET A 196 -6.89 -19.96 -4.13
C MET A 196 -8.20 -20.14 -3.35
N ASP A 197 -8.69 -21.36 -3.17
CA ASP A 197 -9.87 -21.64 -2.36
C ASP A 197 -9.66 -21.27 -0.89
N TYR A 198 -8.45 -21.49 -0.34
CA TYR A 198 -8.10 -21.08 1.02
C TYR A 198 -8.14 -19.55 1.15
N LEU A 199 -7.43 -18.85 0.26
CA LEU A 199 -7.40 -17.39 0.23
C LEU A 199 -8.81 -16.79 0.06
N ALA A 200 -9.65 -17.37 -0.81
CA ALA A 200 -11.03 -16.92 -1.01
C ALA A 200 -11.88 -17.04 0.27
N ARG A 201 -11.71 -18.11 1.06
CA ARG A 201 -12.44 -18.28 2.33
C ARG A 201 -11.97 -17.27 3.38
N CYS A 202 -10.68 -17.01 3.47
CA CYS A 202 -10.14 -15.97 4.36
C CYS A 202 -10.72 -14.60 4.00
N GLN A 203 -10.65 -14.20 2.73
CA GLN A 203 -11.21 -12.92 2.25
C GLN A 203 -12.72 -12.83 2.53
N PHE A 204 -13.48 -13.90 2.28
CA PHE A 204 -14.92 -13.93 2.59
C PHE A 204 -15.23 -13.68 4.07
N ILE A 205 -14.44 -14.25 4.98
CA ILE A 205 -14.62 -14.05 6.42
C ILE A 205 -14.20 -12.62 6.82
N LEU A 206 -13.04 -12.16 6.34
CA LEU A 206 -12.46 -10.85 6.71
C LEU A 206 -13.24 -9.66 6.15
N GLN A 207 -13.98 -9.84 5.06
CA GLN A 207 -14.91 -8.84 4.53
C GLN A 207 -16.29 -8.89 5.21
N GLY A 208 -16.47 -9.76 6.20
CA GLY A 208 -17.70 -9.89 6.96
C GLY A 208 -17.74 -8.91 8.14
N GLY A 209 -18.77 -8.06 8.18
CA GLY A 209 -19.02 -7.17 9.31
C GLY A 209 -18.26 -5.85 9.21
N ILE A 210 -17.86 -5.31 10.37
CA ILE A 210 -17.15 -4.02 10.49
C ILE A 210 -15.93 -4.30 11.37
N ALA A 211 -14.74 -3.88 10.91
CA ALA A 211 -13.51 -3.99 11.67
C ALA A 211 -13.64 -3.31 13.05
N LYS A 212 -13.07 -3.94 14.07
CA LYS A 212 -13.03 -3.41 15.45
C LYS A 212 -11.61 -3.46 15.94
N VAL A 213 -11.10 -2.30 16.34
CA VAL A 213 -9.75 -2.11 16.83
C VAL A 213 -9.81 -1.37 18.15
N ASP A 214 -9.02 -1.81 19.13
CA ASP A 214 -9.10 -1.31 20.51
C ASP A 214 -8.40 0.04 20.69
N LEU A 215 -7.27 0.22 20.00
CA LEU A 215 -6.36 1.35 20.17
C LEU A 215 -5.98 1.97 18.84
N VAL A 216 -5.73 3.27 18.86
CA VAL A 216 -5.14 3.99 17.74
C VAL A 216 -3.88 4.68 18.21
N PHE A 217 -2.81 4.53 17.44
CA PHE A 217 -1.64 5.37 17.53
C PHE A 217 -1.76 6.54 16.56
N TRP A 218 -1.42 7.72 17.05
CA TRP A 218 -1.33 8.90 16.20
C TRP A 218 -0.04 8.84 15.37
N ASP A 219 -0.17 8.95 14.05
CA ASP A 219 0.94 8.96 13.09
C ASP A 219 0.69 10.01 12.00
N LYS A 220 1.37 11.17 12.08
CA LYS A 220 1.35 12.21 11.05
C LYS A 220 2.70 12.22 10.33
N GLN A 221 2.69 11.73 9.10
CA GLN A 221 3.82 11.80 8.18
C GLN A 221 3.44 12.70 7.01
N THR A 222 4.31 13.63 6.63
CA THR A 222 4.06 14.50 5.46
C THR A 222 4.72 13.98 4.19
N ALA A 223 5.56 12.96 4.30
CA ALA A 223 6.11 12.22 3.17
C ALA A 223 6.19 10.75 3.58
N GLN A 224 5.50 9.89 2.83
CA GLN A 224 5.44 8.48 3.15
C GLN A 224 6.67 7.76 2.60
N ASP A 225 7.33 6.97 3.46
CA ASP A 225 8.40 6.07 3.02
C ASP A 225 7.86 5.06 2.00
N ALA A 226 8.72 4.63 1.08
CA ALA A 226 8.43 3.48 0.23
C ALA A 226 8.25 2.20 1.05
N TYR A 227 8.87 2.12 2.23
CA TYR A 227 8.88 1.00 3.17
C TYR A 227 8.47 1.45 4.58
N PRO A 228 7.15 1.63 4.85
CA PRO A 228 6.67 2.03 6.17
C PRO A 228 7.16 1.06 7.26
N GLY A 229 7.94 1.59 8.20
CA GLY A 229 8.59 0.82 9.26
C GLY A 229 7.66 0.52 10.44
N ILE A 230 8.22 -0.14 11.47
CA ILE A 230 7.52 -0.38 12.74
C ILE A 230 7.51 0.92 13.54
N LEU A 231 6.33 1.39 13.96
CA LEU A 231 6.18 2.59 14.79
C LEU A 231 5.98 2.24 16.28
N TYR A 232 5.38 1.09 16.55
CA TYR A 232 5.21 0.55 17.90
C TYR A 232 5.94 -0.79 18.04
N GLU A 233 7.17 -0.73 18.57
CA GLU A 233 8.06 -1.88 18.75
C GLU A 233 7.63 -2.87 19.86
N PRO A 234 7.06 -2.45 21.01
CA PRO A 234 6.70 -3.41 22.06
C PRO A 234 5.59 -4.39 21.65
N THR A 235 5.65 -5.62 22.16
CA THR A 235 4.60 -6.65 21.96
C THR A 235 3.58 -6.70 23.09
N ASP A 236 3.75 -5.88 24.13
CA ASP A 236 2.93 -5.89 25.36
C ASP A 236 1.43 -5.71 25.11
N LEU A 237 1.04 -4.85 24.17
CA LEU A 237 -0.37 -4.70 23.77
C LEU A 237 -0.93 -5.99 23.14
N GLN A 238 -0.18 -6.60 22.23
CA GLN A 238 -0.58 -7.84 21.56
C GLN A 238 -0.61 -9.01 22.56
N ASP A 239 0.38 -9.09 23.45
CA ASP A 239 0.46 -10.08 24.52
C ASP A 239 -0.70 -9.93 25.53
N ALA A 240 -1.19 -8.71 25.72
CA ALA A 240 -2.38 -8.40 26.51
C ALA A 240 -3.70 -8.59 25.74
N GLY A 241 -3.65 -8.93 24.44
CA GLY A 241 -4.81 -9.17 23.59
C GLY A 241 -5.44 -7.93 22.96
N TYR A 242 -4.78 -6.78 23.01
CA TYR A 242 -5.21 -5.55 22.34
C TYR A 242 -4.85 -5.56 20.86
N THR A 243 -5.75 -5.02 20.05
CA THR A 243 -5.53 -4.67 18.66
C THR A 243 -5.24 -3.18 18.52
N TYR A 244 -4.41 -2.80 17.55
CA TYR A 244 -4.12 -1.40 17.28
C TYR A 244 -3.92 -1.12 15.79
N GLU A 245 -4.17 0.13 15.41
CA GLU A 245 -3.93 0.71 14.08
C GLU A 245 -3.35 2.12 14.22
N TYR A 246 -3.05 2.75 13.09
CA TYR A 246 -2.53 4.12 13.04
C TYR A 246 -3.49 5.05 12.32
N LEU A 247 -3.54 6.31 12.75
CA LEU A 247 -4.30 7.37 12.08
C LEU A 247 -3.48 8.65 12.02
N SER A 248 -3.60 9.35 10.91
CA SER A 248 -3.19 10.75 10.80
C SER A 248 -4.21 11.66 11.45
N THR A 249 -3.77 12.87 11.82
CA THR A 249 -4.61 13.88 12.50
C THR A 249 -5.90 14.18 11.73
N GLU A 250 -5.82 14.21 10.41
CA GLU A 250 -6.90 14.60 9.52
C GLU A 250 -7.97 13.52 9.41
N ASN A 251 -7.62 12.25 9.69
CA ASN A 251 -8.59 11.16 9.69
C ASN A 251 -9.65 11.33 10.78
N PHE A 252 -9.35 12.02 11.90
CA PHE A 252 -10.33 12.33 12.93
C PHE A 252 -11.41 13.35 12.49
N ASN A 253 -11.25 13.99 11.34
CA ASN A 253 -12.27 14.85 10.75
C ASN A 253 -13.24 14.09 9.84
N LEU A 254 -13.03 12.79 9.63
CA LEU A 254 -13.93 11.97 8.82
C LEU A 254 -15.31 11.87 9.48
N PRO A 255 -16.41 11.77 8.70
CA PRO A 255 -17.77 11.71 9.26
C PRO A 255 -18.03 10.54 10.20
N MET A 256 -17.18 9.51 10.21
CA MET A 256 -17.32 8.29 11.00
C MET A 256 -16.35 8.21 12.19
N ALA A 257 -15.58 9.27 12.45
CA ALA A 257 -14.70 9.39 13.61
C ALA A 257 -15.45 9.64 14.92
#